data_AF-A0A3S5J6N3-F1
#
_entry.id   AF-A0A3S5J6N3-F1
#
_cell.length_a   1.000
_cell.length_b   1.000
_cell.length_c   1.000
_cell.angle_alpha   90.00
_cell.angle_beta   90.00
_cell.angle_gamma   90.00
#
_symmetry.space_group_name_H-M   'P 1'
#
loop_
_entity.id
_entity.type
_entity.pdbx_description
1 polymer ?
#
loop_
_entity_poly.entity_id
_entity_poly.type
_entity_poly.pdbx_seq_one_letter_code
_entity_poly.pdbx_strand_id
1 'polypeptide(L)'
;MGFGESGESAVGIANEVRESVDAAARPARPPKKVRRRGSAGWDMSEVLREAGDRPVGHHRTEAVAPAQFPPIAEQRPRGAIGGRRRPITAGGSQHHGRGAPIGPLEGNLVDVGGKRWIEASLPSRFEFHSCLATPLGRRPTMPRYFSLLIVFVACLIPTTQAHGQQQFNRTIVVDGVNRRYLVYLPTGFDPAESLPVMFHYHGGDSSPEEEIQYVDYRPLANQHGFIAVYPAASVDPDGCRCWNGEGPYSNGIDELGFTSAMLDAVIAEFNADPNRLYASGFSLGGSMVYDLFCYLGDRFAALGAVAANMWQWTYDACDPAAPTGFIHILGTNDFYAPYNGNKYSISVSEQNAYLVSANGSETSSIDTPIGGGVTEILFPQGDGCHSVVHYRRQGGGHDVPAFATSTIWDYASQFDADGLIDCGDDPILGDLNLDGVVNAADLGLLFVAWSTPDADLDGDGTTSSSDVGVLLTNWS
;
A
#
# COMPACT_ATOMS: atom_id res chain seq x y z
N MET A 1 -49.25 34.30 61.35
CA MET A 1 -48.41 35.31 60.67
C MET A 1 -47.36 34.52 59.90
N GLY A 2 -47.11 34.70 58.60
CA GLY A 2 -47.76 35.49 57.55
C GLY A 2 -47.32 34.92 56.17
N PHE A 3 -48.04 35.24 55.10
CA PHE A 3 -47.78 34.67 53.75
C PHE A 3 -46.51 35.22 53.07
N GLY A 4 -45.98 34.46 52.12
CA GLY A 4 -44.98 34.89 51.12
C GLY A 4 -44.75 33.78 50.09
N GLU A 5 -45.07 34.03 48.81
CA GLU A 5 -44.99 33.06 47.70
C GLU A 5 -43.61 33.06 47.03
N SER A 6 -43.23 31.93 46.41
CA SER A 6 -42.51 31.94 45.11
C SER A 6 -42.48 30.53 44.50
N GLY A 7 -43.44 30.23 43.63
CA GLY A 7 -43.47 29.01 42.83
C GLY A 7 -42.91 29.24 41.42
N GLU A 8 -41.60 29.42 41.29
CA GLU A 8 -40.91 29.57 40.00
C GLU A 8 -39.53 28.86 40.00
N SER A 9 -39.50 27.57 39.65
CA SER A 9 -38.26 26.91 39.20
C SER A 9 -38.46 25.67 38.31
N ALA A 10 -39.68 25.11 38.23
CA ALA A 10 -39.96 23.88 37.49
C ALA A 10 -40.24 24.07 35.98
N VAL A 11 -40.33 25.30 35.48
CA VAL A 11 -40.69 25.59 34.06
C VAL A 11 -39.47 25.88 33.19
N GLY A 12 -38.33 26.30 33.77
CA GLY A 12 -37.10 26.56 33.00
C GLY A 12 -36.47 25.29 32.42
N ILE A 13 -36.29 24.27 33.27
CA ILE A 13 -35.56 23.03 32.94
C ILE A 13 -36.29 22.20 31.86
N ALA A 14 -37.62 22.32 31.76
CA ALA A 14 -38.41 21.62 30.75
C ALA A 14 -38.31 22.22 29.33
N ASN A 15 -37.85 23.48 29.19
CA ASN A 15 -37.70 24.12 27.88
C ASN A 15 -36.32 23.88 27.26
N GLU A 16 -35.23 23.86 28.05
CA GLU A 16 -33.87 23.56 27.53
C GLU A 16 -33.78 22.13 26.94
N VAL A 17 -34.41 21.14 27.58
CA VAL A 17 -34.44 19.76 27.07
C VAL A 17 -35.22 19.65 25.76
N ARG A 18 -36.18 20.54 25.50
CA ARG A 18 -36.97 20.54 24.27
C ARG A 18 -36.26 21.23 23.10
N GLU A 19 -35.52 22.31 23.34
CA GLU A 19 -34.68 22.93 22.30
C GLU A 19 -33.49 22.03 21.90
N SER A 20 -33.00 21.18 22.82
CA SER A 20 -32.00 20.15 22.54
C SER A 20 -32.49 19.08 21.55
N VAL A 21 -33.73 18.60 21.68
CA VAL A 21 -34.26 17.52 20.82
C VAL A 21 -34.69 18.02 19.43
N ASP A 22 -35.25 19.24 19.33
CA ASP A 22 -35.62 19.86 18.04
C ASP A 22 -34.40 20.33 17.21
N ALA A 23 -33.17 20.30 17.77
CA ALA A 23 -31.93 20.56 17.04
C ALA A 23 -31.48 19.35 16.18
N ALA A 24 -31.79 18.12 16.60
CA ALA A 24 -31.34 16.88 15.96
C ALA A 24 -32.16 16.47 14.72
N ALA A 25 -33.31 17.11 14.47
CA ALA A 25 -34.27 16.74 13.41
C ALA A 25 -34.25 17.67 12.19
N ARG A 26 -33.12 18.31 11.87
CA ARG A 26 -32.99 19.22 10.72
C ARG A 26 -32.43 18.48 9.49
N PRO A 27 -33.05 18.60 8.30
CA PRO A 27 -32.50 18.01 7.09
C PRO A 27 -31.14 18.65 6.76
N ALA A 28 -30.21 17.82 6.27
CA ALA A 28 -28.87 18.23 5.92
C ALA A 28 -28.86 19.46 5.01
N ARG A 29 -28.00 20.44 5.30
CA ARG A 29 -27.78 21.59 4.41
C ARG A 29 -27.22 21.06 3.08
N PRO A 30 -27.79 21.43 1.93
CA PRO A 30 -27.11 21.14 0.66
C PRO A 30 -25.74 21.84 0.65
N PRO A 31 -24.71 21.23 0.04
CA PRO A 31 -23.35 21.75 0.08
C PRO A 31 -23.32 23.20 -0.42
N LYS A 32 -22.58 24.06 0.29
CA LYS A 32 -22.40 25.45 -0.12
C LYS A 32 -21.76 25.47 -1.49
N LYS A 33 -22.52 25.85 -2.53
CA LYS A 33 -21.97 26.14 -3.86
C LYS A 33 -20.92 27.25 -3.72
N VAL A 34 -19.65 26.86 -3.67
CA VAL A 34 -18.51 27.77 -3.84
C VAL A 34 -18.70 28.43 -5.20
N ARG A 35 -18.74 29.77 -5.22
CA ARG A 35 -18.83 30.53 -6.46
C ARG A 35 -17.57 30.28 -7.27
N ARG A 36 -17.65 29.41 -8.28
CA ARG A 36 -16.60 29.25 -9.30
C ARG A 36 -16.29 30.63 -9.91
N ARG A 37 -15.16 31.23 -9.53
CA ARG A 37 -14.44 32.13 -10.43
C ARG A 37 -13.84 31.22 -11.51
N GLY A 38 -14.06 31.54 -12.78
CA GLY A 38 -13.51 30.75 -13.87
C GLY A 38 -11.99 30.73 -13.79
N SER A 39 -11.42 29.55 -13.59
CA SER A 39 -10.02 29.26 -13.87
C SER A 39 -9.86 29.15 -15.39
N ALA A 40 -8.78 29.75 -15.92
CA ALA A 40 -8.23 29.27 -17.18
C ALA A 40 -7.72 27.84 -16.95
N GLY A 41 -7.80 26.99 -17.95
CA GLY A 41 -7.19 25.65 -17.87
C GLY A 41 -5.69 25.78 -17.64
N TRP A 42 -5.18 25.05 -16.65
CA TRP A 42 -3.76 24.89 -16.35
C TRP A 42 -3.50 23.41 -16.11
N ASP A 43 -2.40 22.94 -16.69
CA ASP A 43 -2.07 21.54 -16.93
C ASP A 43 -1.41 20.89 -15.70
N MET A 44 -1.91 19.72 -15.29
CA MET A 44 -1.31 18.95 -14.18
C MET A 44 0.12 18.48 -14.51
N SER A 45 0.40 18.23 -15.79
CA SER A 45 1.75 17.96 -16.29
C SER A 45 2.69 19.14 -16.06
N GLU A 46 2.20 20.38 -16.06
CA GLU A 46 3.01 21.57 -15.75
C GLU A 46 3.31 21.69 -14.25
N VAL A 47 2.45 21.20 -13.34
CA VAL A 47 2.78 21.10 -11.91
C VAL A 47 3.87 20.04 -11.69
N LEU A 48 3.73 18.87 -12.32
CA LEU A 48 4.74 17.80 -12.28
C LEU A 48 6.06 18.22 -12.95
N ARG A 49 6.00 19.07 -13.99
CA ARG A 49 7.17 19.63 -14.68
C ARG A 49 7.77 20.86 -14.00
N GLU A 50 7.01 21.68 -13.27
CA GLU A 50 7.55 22.74 -12.41
C GLU A 50 8.23 22.17 -11.16
N ALA A 51 7.76 21.02 -10.66
CA ALA A 51 8.55 20.18 -9.77
C ALA A 51 9.82 19.71 -10.51
N GLY A 52 9.64 19.11 -11.70
CA GLY A 52 10.65 18.64 -12.68
C GLY A 52 11.86 19.54 -12.97
N ASP A 53 11.62 20.80 -13.33
CA ASP A 53 12.61 21.64 -14.02
C ASP A 53 13.29 22.63 -13.06
N ARG A 54 14.16 22.11 -12.18
CA ARG A 54 15.24 22.92 -11.59
C ARG A 54 16.62 22.25 -11.74
N PRO A 55 17.45 22.68 -12.71
CA PRO A 55 18.82 22.22 -12.78
C PRO A 55 19.62 22.71 -11.57
N VAL A 56 20.57 21.87 -11.10
CA VAL A 56 21.47 22.19 -10.00
C VAL A 56 22.39 23.36 -10.37
N GLY A 57 21.96 24.57 -10.05
CA GLY A 57 22.73 25.79 -10.20
C GLY A 57 23.73 25.97 -9.06
N HIS A 58 25.02 25.99 -9.37
CA HIS A 58 26.05 26.42 -8.42
C HIS A 58 25.84 27.89 -8.00
N HIS A 59 25.16 28.11 -6.88
CA HIS A 59 25.17 29.42 -6.23
C HIS A 59 26.44 29.60 -5.41
N ARG A 60 27.19 30.65 -5.75
CA ARG A 60 28.31 31.16 -4.94
C ARG A 60 27.80 31.51 -3.55
N THR A 61 28.52 31.06 -2.53
CA THR A 61 28.43 31.62 -1.18
C THR A 61 29.03 33.02 -1.14
N GLU A 62 28.23 34.03 -0.79
CA GLU A 62 28.77 35.27 -0.24
C GLU A 62 29.05 35.05 1.24
N ALA A 63 30.33 35.13 1.62
CA ALA A 63 30.76 34.88 2.99
C ALA A 63 30.70 36.16 3.84
N VAL A 64 29.93 36.12 4.93
CA VAL A 64 30.06 37.08 6.03
C VAL A 64 31.27 36.68 6.88
N ALA A 65 32.18 37.62 7.12
CA ALA A 65 33.47 37.36 7.76
C ALA A 65 33.41 37.37 9.30
N PRO A 66 34.19 36.52 9.99
CA PRO A 66 34.60 36.73 11.38
C PRO A 66 35.95 37.46 11.49
N ALA A 67 36.25 37.98 12.68
CA ALA A 67 37.30 38.98 12.93
C ALA A 67 38.76 38.44 12.97
N GLN A 68 39.71 39.37 12.90
CA GLN A 68 41.17 39.15 12.85
C GLN A 68 41.81 38.95 14.24
N PHE A 69 42.97 38.28 14.30
CA PHE A 69 44.27 38.66 14.94
C PHE A 69 45.21 37.41 15.06
N PRO A 70 46.55 37.53 15.28
CA PRO A 70 47.60 37.65 14.25
C PRO A 70 48.60 36.45 14.21
N PRO A 71 49.62 36.42 13.32
CA PRO A 71 50.30 35.16 12.93
C PRO A 71 51.65 34.87 13.61
N ILE A 72 52.10 33.61 13.54
CA ILE A 72 53.49 33.15 13.74
C ILE A 72 53.91 32.27 12.55
N ALA A 73 55.20 32.25 12.22
CA ALA A 73 55.74 31.91 10.90
C ALA A 73 56.46 30.54 10.80
N GLU A 74 56.65 30.07 9.55
CA GLU A 74 57.66 29.10 9.02
C GLU A 74 57.77 27.70 9.69
N GLN A 75 57.87 26.56 8.98
CA GLN A 75 58.96 26.21 8.04
C GLN A 75 58.59 25.07 7.06
N ARG A 76 59.37 24.96 5.98
CA ARG A 76 59.45 23.86 4.98
C ARG A 76 60.65 22.94 5.32
N PRO A 77 60.75 21.65 4.88
CA PRO A 77 61.34 21.37 3.53
C PRO A 77 61.08 20.00 2.81
N ARG A 78 61.02 20.08 1.45
CA ARG A 78 61.59 19.16 0.40
C ARG A 78 61.06 17.70 0.27
N GLY A 79 61.05 17.03 -0.89
CA GLY A 79 61.42 17.36 -2.31
C GLY A 79 60.60 16.50 -3.31
N ALA A 80 60.41 16.88 -4.60
CA ALA A 80 61.27 16.62 -5.78
C ALA A 80 61.41 15.10 -6.13
N ILE A 81 61.29 14.54 -7.35
CA ILE A 81 61.30 14.94 -8.79
C ILE A 81 60.42 13.88 -9.56
N GLY A 82 59.79 14.04 -10.74
CA GLY A 82 59.56 15.18 -11.67
C GLY A 82 59.78 14.85 -13.18
N GLY A 83 58.74 14.54 -13.99
CA GLY A 83 58.89 14.15 -15.42
C GLY A 83 57.64 14.33 -16.32
N ARG A 84 57.79 15.06 -17.45
CA ARG A 84 56.82 15.27 -18.56
C ARG A 84 57.25 14.38 -19.77
N ARG A 85 56.56 14.16 -20.91
CA ARG A 85 55.46 14.84 -21.65
C ARG A 85 54.83 13.87 -22.72
N ARG A 86 53.79 14.32 -23.45
CA ARG A 86 52.98 13.59 -24.48
C ARG A 86 53.58 13.67 -25.94
N PRO A 87 52.83 13.50 -27.07
CA PRO A 87 52.46 12.23 -27.78
C PRO A 87 52.74 12.26 -29.31
N ILE A 88 52.49 11.17 -30.08
CA ILE A 88 52.42 11.18 -31.58
C ILE A 88 51.29 10.26 -32.10
N THR A 89 50.80 10.53 -33.33
CA THR A 89 49.54 10.09 -33.97
C THR A 89 49.69 9.19 -35.22
N ALA A 90 48.59 8.51 -35.58
CA ALA A 90 48.06 8.27 -36.95
C ALA A 90 48.50 7.06 -37.81
N GLY A 91 47.53 6.58 -38.62
CA GLY A 91 47.64 5.59 -39.71
C GLY A 91 47.12 4.17 -39.35
N GLY A 92 46.33 3.45 -40.15
CA GLY A 92 45.66 3.79 -41.43
C GLY A 92 45.31 2.54 -42.27
N SER A 93 44.37 2.68 -43.21
CA SER A 93 44.03 1.77 -44.35
C SER A 93 43.09 0.56 -44.11
N GLN A 94 42.33 0.25 -45.19
CA GLN A 94 41.37 -0.84 -45.37
C GLN A 94 41.95 -1.87 -46.37
N HIS A 95 41.49 -3.13 -46.38
CA HIS A 95 40.81 -3.76 -47.54
C HIS A 95 40.54 -5.28 -47.38
N HIS A 96 39.38 -5.70 -47.92
CA HIS A 96 38.99 -6.98 -48.55
C HIS A 96 39.54 -8.35 -48.09
N GLY A 97 38.64 -9.35 -48.04
CA GLY A 97 38.96 -10.68 -48.60
C GLY A 97 38.21 -11.89 -48.03
N ARG A 98 37.11 -12.28 -48.69
CA ARG A 98 36.34 -13.54 -48.62
C ARG A 98 37.08 -14.80 -48.08
N GLY A 99 36.36 -15.63 -47.31
CA GLY A 99 36.57 -17.09 -47.28
C GLY A 99 36.31 -17.75 -45.92
N ALA A 100 35.30 -18.63 -45.82
CA ALA A 100 35.14 -19.52 -44.67
C ALA A 100 36.19 -20.65 -44.68
N PRO A 101 36.54 -21.21 -43.51
CA PRO A 101 35.95 -22.50 -43.20
C PRO A 101 35.41 -22.64 -41.77
N ILE A 102 34.72 -23.75 -41.54
CA ILE A 102 33.96 -24.07 -40.33
C ILE A 102 34.91 -24.64 -39.25
N GLY A 103 34.82 -24.14 -38.02
CA GLY A 103 35.52 -24.61 -36.82
C GLY A 103 34.57 -24.67 -35.62
N PRO A 104 34.87 -25.44 -34.56
CA PRO A 104 33.87 -25.92 -33.61
C PRO A 104 33.39 -24.86 -32.59
N LEU A 105 32.18 -25.10 -32.07
CA LEU A 105 31.56 -24.33 -30.99
C LEU A 105 32.22 -24.65 -29.64
N GLU A 106 32.80 -23.64 -28.99
CA GLU A 106 33.13 -23.68 -27.57
C GLU A 106 32.02 -22.98 -26.77
N GLY A 107 31.32 -23.74 -25.93
CA GLY A 107 30.36 -23.22 -24.95
C GLY A 107 31.01 -23.16 -23.57
N ASN A 108 30.92 -22.00 -22.90
CA ASN A 108 31.50 -21.81 -21.57
C ASN A 108 30.72 -22.59 -20.50
N LEU A 109 31.45 -23.24 -19.60
CA LEU A 109 30.93 -23.85 -18.37
C LEU A 109 30.99 -22.83 -17.22
N VAL A 110 29.91 -22.70 -16.45
CA VAL A 110 29.88 -21.96 -15.18
C VAL A 110 29.61 -22.97 -14.05
N ASP A 111 30.34 -22.82 -12.94
CA ASP A 111 30.24 -23.70 -11.76
C ASP A 111 29.59 -22.93 -10.60
N VAL A 112 28.54 -23.51 -10.03
CA VAL A 112 27.87 -23.02 -8.82
C VAL A 112 27.58 -24.22 -7.93
N GLY A 113 28.16 -24.24 -6.73
CA GLY A 113 27.86 -25.28 -5.72
C GLY A 113 28.29 -26.70 -6.08
N GLY A 114 29.23 -26.90 -7.02
CA GLY A 114 29.82 -28.21 -7.30
C GLY A 114 28.94 -29.16 -8.12
N LYS A 115 27.95 -28.63 -8.86
CA LYS A 115 27.16 -29.40 -9.84
C LYS A 115 27.05 -28.63 -11.15
N ARG A 116 27.41 -29.28 -12.26
CA ARG A 116 27.38 -28.71 -13.62
C ARG A 116 25.98 -28.77 -14.21
N TRP A 117 25.57 -27.67 -14.86
CA TRP A 117 24.33 -27.57 -15.64
C TRP A 117 24.63 -27.10 -17.07
N ILE A 118 23.70 -27.34 -17.98
CA ILE A 118 23.70 -26.80 -19.35
C ILE A 118 22.47 -25.91 -19.48
N GLU A 119 22.69 -24.64 -19.79
CA GLU A 119 21.61 -23.68 -20.03
C GLU A 119 21.17 -23.76 -21.49
N ALA A 120 19.86 -23.95 -21.72
CA ALA A 120 19.28 -24.11 -23.06
C ALA A 120 18.25 -23.00 -23.32
N SER A 121 18.66 -21.96 -24.05
CA SER A 121 17.79 -20.88 -24.48
C SER A 121 16.95 -21.29 -25.70
N LEU A 122 15.62 -21.13 -25.61
CA LEU A 122 14.70 -21.32 -26.71
C LEU A 122 14.49 -19.99 -27.47
N PRO A 123 14.75 -19.91 -28.79
CA PRO A 123 14.35 -18.78 -29.60
C PRO A 123 12.90 -18.92 -30.08
N SER A 124 12.14 -17.84 -29.95
CA SER A 124 10.78 -17.70 -30.50
C SER A 124 10.80 -17.48 -32.02
N ARG A 125 10.07 -18.32 -32.78
CA ARG A 125 9.47 -18.04 -34.10
C ARG A 125 8.68 -19.25 -34.61
N PHE A 126 7.37 -19.10 -34.73
CA PHE A 126 6.52 -20.02 -35.50
C PHE A 126 6.18 -19.36 -36.84
N GLU A 127 6.69 -19.90 -37.95
CA GLU A 127 6.20 -19.59 -39.29
C GLU A 127 5.49 -20.80 -39.89
N PHE A 128 4.28 -20.60 -40.39
CA PHE A 128 3.54 -21.60 -41.15
C PHE A 128 4.20 -21.81 -42.52
N HIS A 129 4.58 -23.05 -42.83
CA HIS A 129 4.87 -23.46 -44.20
C HIS A 129 4.00 -24.66 -44.59
N SER A 130 3.08 -24.42 -45.52
CA SER A 130 2.29 -25.45 -46.20
C SER A 130 3.21 -26.39 -46.96
N CYS A 131 3.01 -27.71 -46.78
CA CYS A 131 3.69 -28.72 -47.60
C CYS A 131 2.68 -29.55 -48.39
N LEU A 132 2.99 -29.79 -49.66
CA LEU A 132 2.08 -30.27 -50.69
C LEU A 132 1.78 -31.76 -50.60
N ALA A 133 0.58 -32.16 -51.04
CA ALA A 133 0.20 -33.56 -51.16
C ALA A 133 0.86 -34.25 -52.37
N THR A 134 1.26 -35.51 -52.20
CA THR A 134 1.43 -36.49 -53.29
C THR A 134 0.93 -37.88 -52.84
N PRO A 135 0.54 -38.80 -53.76
CA PRO A 135 -0.53 -39.76 -53.45
C PRO A 135 -0.11 -41.24 -53.27
N LEU A 136 -1.03 -41.98 -52.62
CA LEU A 136 -1.29 -43.43 -52.78
C LEU A 136 -0.18 -44.43 -52.41
N GLY A 137 -0.16 -44.82 -51.13
CA GLY A 137 0.38 -46.10 -50.63
C GLY A 137 -0.73 -47.00 -50.06
N ARG A 138 -0.64 -48.32 -50.27
CA ARG A 138 -1.70 -49.29 -49.91
C ARG A 138 -1.89 -49.44 -48.40
N ARG A 139 -3.14 -49.52 -47.93
CA ARG A 139 -3.50 -49.85 -46.53
C ARG A 139 -3.29 -51.35 -46.24
N PRO A 140 -2.58 -51.72 -45.15
CA PRO A 140 -2.84 -52.99 -44.47
C PRO A 140 -4.01 -52.84 -43.49
N THR A 141 -4.86 -53.86 -43.39
CA THR A 141 -6.03 -53.88 -42.49
C THR A 141 -5.62 -54.26 -41.06
N MET A 142 -5.70 -53.31 -40.12
CA MET A 142 -5.55 -53.59 -38.69
C MET A 142 -6.85 -54.15 -38.07
N PRO A 143 -6.79 -55.15 -37.17
CA PRO A 143 -7.96 -55.78 -36.57
C PRO A 143 -8.63 -54.89 -35.51
N ARG A 144 -9.97 -55.01 -35.41
CA ARG A 144 -10.91 -54.12 -34.69
C ARG A 144 -10.83 -54.05 -33.15
N TYR A 145 -9.78 -54.57 -32.51
CA TYR A 145 -9.76 -54.74 -31.05
C TYR A 145 -9.12 -53.59 -30.24
N PHE A 146 -8.52 -52.59 -30.89
CA PHE A 146 -7.92 -51.43 -30.16
C PHE A 146 -8.91 -50.32 -29.78
N SER A 147 -10.12 -50.30 -30.34
CA SER A 147 -11.06 -49.18 -30.14
C SER A 147 -11.81 -49.20 -28.81
N LEU A 148 -11.81 -50.32 -28.07
CA LEU A 148 -12.54 -50.45 -26.80
C LEU A 148 -11.71 -50.08 -25.56
N LEU A 149 -10.38 -50.10 -25.63
CA LEU A 149 -9.53 -49.73 -24.48
C LEU A 149 -9.43 -48.21 -24.29
N ILE A 150 -9.47 -47.44 -25.38
CA ILE A 150 -9.33 -45.98 -25.36
C ILE A 150 -10.55 -45.29 -24.73
N VAL A 151 -11.75 -45.89 -24.85
CA VAL A 151 -12.98 -45.31 -24.29
C VAL A 151 -13.05 -45.45 -22.76
N PHE A 152 -12.44 -46.50 -22.18
CA PHE A 152 -12.52 -46.74 -20.74
C PHE A 152 -11.50 -45.95 -19.91
N VAL A 153 -10.36 -45.57 -20.50
CA VAL A 153 -9.32 -44.76 -19.83
C VAL A 153 -9.69 -43.26 -19.80
N ALA A 154 -10.53 -42.80 -20.74
CA ALA A 154 -10.95 -41.40 -20.83
C ALA A 154 -11.85 -40.91 -19.65
N CYS A 155 -12.45 -41.82 -18.88
CA CYS A 155 -13.31 -41.48 -17.72
C CYS A 155 -12.58 -41.48 -16.36
N LEU A 156 -11.25 -41.65 -16.35
CA LEU A 156 -10.42 -41.62 -15.14
C LEU A 156 -9.39 -40.47 -15.15
N ILE A 157 -9.62 -39.45 -15.97
CA ILE A 157 -8.94 -38.17 -15.80
C ILE A 157 -9.65 -37.48 -14.63
N PRO A 158 -9.00 -37.27 -13.46
CA PRO A 158 -9.57 -36.37 -12.47
C PRO A 158 -9.72 -35.02 -13.15
N THR A 159 -10.92 -34.45 -13.14
CA THR A 159 -11.14 -33.08 -13.59
C THR A 159 -10.40 -32.16 -12.65
N THR A 160 -9.12 -31.91 -12.94
CA THR A 160 -8.46 -30.70 -12.47
C THR A 160 -9.35 -29.57 -12.95
N GLN A 161 -10.07 -28.93 -12.02
CA GLN A 161 -10.68 -27.64 -12.33
C GLN A 161 -9.55 -26.79 -12.85
N ALA A 162 -9.59 -26.45 -14.14
CA ALA A 162 -8.80 -25.35 -14.62
C ALA A 162 -9.34 -24.16 -13.82
N HIS A 163 -8.58 -23.71 -12.81
CA HIS A 163 -8.92 -22.53 -12.04
C HIS A 163 -9.01 -21.40 -13.08
N GLY A 164 -10.25 -21.03 -13.39
CA GLY A 164 -10.54 -19.96 -14.33
C GLY A 164 -9.88 -18.69 -13.83
N GLN A 165 -9.64 -17.77 -14.76
CA GLN A 165 -8.98 -16.48 -14.54
C GLN A 165 -9.23 -15.92 -13.12
N GLN A 166 -8.23 -16.01 -12.25
CA GLN A 166 -8.24 -15.36 -10.92
C GLN A 166 -8.27 -13.83 -11.05
N GLN A 167 -7.92 -13.30 -12.22
CA GLN A 167 -7.87 -11.90 -12.54
C GLN A 167 -8.92 -11.56 -13.61
N PHE A 168 -9.77 -10.58 -13.34
CA PHE A 168 -10.78 -10.12 -14.31
C PHE A 168 -11.02 -8.61 -14.21
N ASN A 169 -11.45 -8.03 -15.32
CA ASN A 169 -11.86 -6.63 -15.38
C ASN A 169 -13.34 -6.49 -14.97
N ARG A 170 -13.64 -5.37 -14.31
CA ARG A 170 -14.98 -4.89 -13.99
C ARG A 170 -15.14 -3.45 -14.42
N THR A 171 -16.40 -3.04 -14.57
CA THR A 171 -16.78 -1.70 -14.97
C THR A 171 -18.00 -1.25 -14.20
N ILE A 172 -17.99 0.01 -13.76
CA ILE A 172 -19.11 0.65 -13.05
C ILE A 172 -19.39 2.02 -13.67
N VAL A 173 -20.66 2.44 -13.64
CA VAL A 173 -21.09 3.73 -14.18
C VAL A 173 -21.05 4.77 -13.08
N VAL A 174 -20.25 5.82 -13.25
CA VAL A 174 -20.15 6.98 -12.34
C VAL A 174 -20.30 8.23 -13.19
N ASP A 175 -21.24 9.12 -12.85
CA ASP A 175 -21.62 10.30 -13.65
C ASP A 175 -21.89 10.01 -15.15
N GLY A 176 -22.39 8.81 -15.45
CA GLY A 176 -22.66 8.35 -16.81
C GLY A 176 -21.43 7.87 -17.60
N VAL A 177 -20.26 7.85 -16.97
CA VAL A 177 -19.00 7.35 -17.53
C VAL A 177 -18.73 5.93 -17.03
N ASN A 178 -18.35 5.01 -17.93
CA ASN A 178 -17.85 3.69 -17.55
C ASN A 178 -16.44 3.82 -16.97
N ARG A 179 -16.32 3.76 -15.65
CA ARG A 179 -15.06 3.58 -14.93
C ARG A 179 -14.71 2.09 -14.90
N ARG A 180 -13.43 1.73 -14.85
CA ARG A 180 -12.97 0.33 -14.85
C ARG A 180 -12.02 0.05 -13.69
N TYR A 181 -12.01 -1.19 -13.24
CA TYR A 181 -11.07 -1.71 -12.25
C TYR A 181 -10.78 -3.18 -12.53
N LEU A 182 -9.61 -3.63 -12.12
CA LEU A 182 -9.16 -5.01 -12.22
C LEU A 182 -9.27 -5.62 -10.82
N VAL A 183 -9.87 -6.81 -10.72
CA VAL A 183 -9.99 -7.56 -9.48
C VAL A 183 -9.17 -8.84 -9.60
N TYR A 184 -8.47 -9.20 -8.53
CA TYR A 184 -7.79 -10.46 -8.34
C TYR A 184 -8.37 -11.19 -7.12
N LEU A 185 -8.91 -12.38 -7.34
CA LEU A 185 -9.37 -13.29 -6.29
C LEU A 185 -8.23 -14.25 -5.90
N PRO A 186 -8.03 -14.51 -4.60
CA PRO A 186 -6.96 -15.37 -4.12
C PRO A 186 -7.17 -16.85 -4.53
N THR A 187 -6.08 -17.61 -4.55
CA THR A 187 -6.12 -19.06 -4.79
C THR A 187 -6.90 -19.74 -3.69
N GLY A 188 -7.96 -20.46 -4.06
CA GLY A 188 -8.85 -21.12 -3.11
C GLY A 188 -10.08 -20.30 -2.71
N PHE A 189 -10.26 -19.09 -3.24
CA PHE A 189 -11.45 -18.25 -2.99
C PHE A 189 -12.77 -19.03 -3.00
N ASP A 190 -13.45 -19.03 -1.86
CA ASP A 190 -14.83 -19.48 -1.71
C ASP A 190 -15.77 -18.26 -1.60
N PRO A 191 -16.76 -18.09 -2.49
CA PRO A 191 -17.74 -16.99 -2.40
C PRO A 191 -18.63 -17.04 -1.15
N ALA A 192 -18.56 -18.08 -0.32
CA ALA A 192 -19.21 -18.13 1.00
C ALA A 192 -18.36 -17.52 2.13
N GLU A 193 -17.06 -17.31 1.93
CA GLU A 193 -16.17 -16.69 2.92
C GLU A 193 -16.20 -15.16 2.80
N SER A 194 -16.13 -14.47 3.94
CA SER A 194 -16.05 -13.00 3.99
C SER A 194 -14.59 -12.56 4.06
N LEU A 195 -14.07 -12.01 2.96
CA LEU A 195 -12.64 -11.73 2.82
C LEU A 195 -12.30 -10.23 2.88
N PRO A 196 -11.17 -9.85 3.51
CA PRO A 196 -10.64 -8.49 3.40
C PRO A 196 -10.32 -8.08 1.96
N VAL A 197 -10.17 -6.77 1.74
CA VAL A 197 -9.83 -6.22 0.42
C VAL A 197 -8.69 -5.22 0.52
N MET A 198 -7.69 -5.34 -0.36
CA MET A 198 -6.67 -4.32 -0.60
C MET A 198 -6.91 -3.65 -1.95
N PHE A 199 -7.36 -2.41 -1.94
CA PHE A 199 -7.43 -1.54 -3.11
C PHE A 199 -6.06 -0.89 -3.34
N HIS A 200 -5.52 -0.91 -4.56
CA HIS A 200 -4.25 -0.28 -4.91
C HIS A 200 -4.37 0.73 -6.05
N TYR A 201 -4.14 2.01 -5.73
CA TYR A 201 -4.24 3.14 -6.65
C TYR A 201 -2.89 3.43 -7.32
N HIS A 202 -2.90 3.38 -8.65
CA HIS A 202 -1.69 3.43 -9.47
C HIS A 202 -1.02 4.81 -9.53
N GLY A 203 0.27 4.85 -9.89
CA GLY A 203 0.98 6.10 -10.18
C GLY A 203 0.38 6.92 -11.35
N GLY A 204 0.81 8.17 -11.50
CA GLY A 204 0.38 9.03 -12.59
C GLY A 204 0.72 8.46 -13.97
N ASP A 205 -0.24 8.54 -14.90
CA ASP A 205 -0.17 7.96 -16.25
C ASP A 205 0.10 6.45 -16.31
N SER A 206 -0.31 5.70 -15.27
CA SER A 206 -0.28 4.22 -15.24
C SER A 206 -1.67 3.62 -15.57
N SER A 207 -1.83 2.32 -15.38
CA SER A 207 -3.12 1.62 -15.45
C SER A 207 -3.09 0.34 -14.61
N PRO A 208 -4.26 -0.27 -14.28
CA PRO A 208 -4.30 -1.51 -13.52
C PRO A 208 -3.45 -2.65 -14.07
N GLU A 209 -3.35 -2.78 -15.40
CA GLU A 209 -2.55 -3.80 -16.07
C GLU A 209 -1.03 -3.58 -15.93
N GLU A 210 -0.61 -2.32 -15.86
CA GLU A 210 0.79 -1.92 -15.66
C GLU A 210 1.14 -1.99 -14.16
N GLU A 211 0.29 -1.43 -13.31
CA GLU A 211 0.51 -1.34 -11.86
C GLU A 211 0.54 -2.71 -11.19
N ILE A 212 -0.29 -3.67 -11.59
CA ILE A 212 -0.27 -5.03 -11.01
C ILE A 212 1.01 -5.82 -11.35
N GLN A 213 1.84 -5.34 -12.28
CA GLN A 213 3.20 -5.87 -12.47
C GLN A 213 4.28 -5.07 -11.73
N TYR A 214 3.98 -3.83 -11.29
CA TYR A 214 4.91 -2.95 -10.58
C TYR A 214 4.76 -3.05 -9.05
N VAL A 215 3.52 -3.02 -8.57
CA VAL A 215 3.13 -3.17 -7.16
C VAL A 215 2.20 -4.38 -7.05
N ASP A 216 2.78 -5.58 -6.98
CA ASP A 216 2.03 -6.84 -7.06
C ASP A 216 1.61 -7.36 -5.68
N TYR A 217 0.32 -7.22 -5.35
CA TYR A 217 -0.31 -7.80 -4.16
C TYR A 217 -0.78 -9.24 -4.37
N ARG A 218 -0.78 -9.79 -5.60
CA ARG A 218 -1.30 -11.14 -5.87
C ARG A 218 -0.59 -12.24 -5.05
N PRO A 219 0.74 -12.23 -4.83
CA PRO A 219 1.39 -13.21 -3.96
C PRO A 219 0.89 -13.14 -2.51
N LEU A 220 0.72 -11.92 -1.98
CA LEU A 220 0.21 -11.69 -0.63
C LEU A 220 -1.27 -12.09 -0.52
N ALA A 221 -2.09 -11.77 -1.52
CA ALA A 221 -3.50 -12.18 -1.61
C ALA A 221 -3.65 -13.70 -1.50
N ASN A 222 -2.81 -14.46 -2.22
CA ASN A 222 -2.76 -15.92 -2.11
C ASN A 222 -2.27 -16.44 -0.76
N GLN A 223 -1.37 -15.71 -0.09
CA GLN A 223 -0.76 -16.11 1.17
C GLN A 223 -1.67 -15.82 2.38
N HIS A 224 -2.42 -14.72 2.34
CA HIS A 224 -3.17 -14.19 3.48
C HIS A 224 -4.70 -14.18 3.27
N GLY A 225 -5.20 -14.60 2.10
CA GLY A 225 -6.65 -14.77 1.87
C GLY A 225 -7.42 -13.46 1.74
N PHE A 226 -6.99 -12.55 0.87
CA PHE A 226 -7.68 -11.29 0.59
C PHE A 226 -7.88 -11.03 -0.90
N ILE A 227 -8.86 -10.17 -1.23
CA ILE A 227 -9.13 -9.73 -2.60
C ILE A 227 -8.23 -8.51 -2.91
N ALA A 228 -7.50 -8.53 -4.03
CA ALA A 228 -6.73 -7.38 -4.48
C ALA A 228 -7.43 -6.66 -5.63
N VAL A 229 -7.59 -5.34 -5.53
CA VAL A 229 -8.32 -4.52 -6.51
C VAL A 229 -7.44 -3.38 -7.01
N TYR A 230 -7.35 -3.21 -8.33
CA TYR A 230 -6.55 -2.18 -8.98
C TYR A 230 -7.48 -1.28 -9.82
N PRO A 231 -7.86 -0.09 -9.32
CA PRO A 231 -8.78 0.80 -10.02
C PRO A 231 -8.06 1.59 -11.12
N ALA A 232 -8.75 1.96 -12.20
CA ALA A 232 -8.18 2.83 -13.23
C ALA A 232 -8.61 4.28 -13.05
N ALA A 233 -7.64 5.19 -13.01
CA ALA A 233 -7.90 6.61 -13.19
C ALA A 233 -8.60 6.85 -14.54
N SER A 234 -9.47 7.86 -14.60
CA SER A 234 -9.98 8.33 -15.88
C SER A 234 -8.85 8.97 -16.70
N VAL A 235 -9.06 9.07 -18.02
CA VAL A 235 -8.25 9.96 -18.83
C VAL A 235 -8.76 11.39 -18.61
N ASP A 236 -7.89 12.25 -18.09
CA ASP A 236 -8.20 13.66 -17.82
C ASP A 236 -8.22 14.51 -19.12
N PRO A 237 -8.62 15.80 -19.06
CA PRO A 237 -8.68 16.66 -20.24
C PRO A 237 -7.34 16.90 -20.95
N ASP A 238 -6.22 16.74 -20.26
CA ASP A 238 -4.87 16.91 -20.80
C ASP A 238 -4.30 15.59 -21.37
N GLY A 239 -4.99 14.47 -21.10
CA GLY A 239 -4.73 13.15 -21.65
C GLY A 239 -4.00 12.20 -20.69
N CYS A 240 -3.73 12.60 -19.45
CA CYS A 240 -3.11 11.73 -18.45
C CYS A 240 -4.13 10.74 -17.88
N ARG A 241 -3.68 9.51 -17.60
CA ARG A 241 -4.36 8.59 -16.68
C ARG A 241 -4.02 8.98 -15.23
N CYS A 242 -4.52 10.13 -14.80
CA CYS A 242 -4.19 10.78 -13.52
C CYS A 242 -5.41 10.83 -12.60
N TRP A 243 -5.22 10.56 -11.30
CA TRP A 243 -6.27 10.73 -10.30
C TRP A 243 -6.61 12.22 -10.13
N ASN A 244 -7.90 12.55 -10.24
CA ASN A 244 -8.39 13.88 -9.93
C ASN A 244 -8.67 14.04 -8.43
N GLY A 245 -7.78 14.71 -7.72
CA GLY A 245 -8.02 15.13 -6.34
C GLY A 245 -8.95 16.35 -6.23
N GLU A 246 -9.33 16.65 -4.99
CA GLU A 246 -10.02 17.92 -4.67
C GLU A 246 -9.07 19.13 -4.81
N GLY A 247 -9.63 20.35 -4.79
CA GLY A 247 -8.84 21.59 -4.72
C GLY A 247 -8.66 22.37 -6.03
N PRO A 248 -7.67 23.28 -6.13
CA PRO A 248 -7.61 24.33 -7.16
C PRO A 248 -7.29 23.82 -8.57
N TYR A 249 -6.73 22.62 -8.69
CA TYR A 249 -6.39 21.96 -9.96
C TYR A 249 -7.41 20.87 -10.36
N SER A 250 -8.52 20.74 -9.61
CA SER A 250 -9.51 19.71 -9.88
C SER A 250 -10.17 19.89 -11.25
N ASN A 251 -10.08 18.87 -12.09
CA ASN A 251 -10.69 18.80 -13.42
C ASN A 251 -12.19 18.42 -13.37
N GLY A 252 -12.67 18.00 -12.20
CA GLY A 252 -14.08 17.68 -11.93
C GLY A 252 -14.50 16.23 -12.22
N ILE A 253 -13.54 15.33 -12.42
CA ILE A 253 -13.78 13.88 -12.41
C ILE A 253 -13.98 13.42 -10.97
N ASP A 254 -15.10 12.75 -10.69
CA ASP A 254 -15.40 12.24 -9.33
C ASP A 254 -14.66 10.92 -9.05
N GLU A 255 -13.48 11.01 -8.45
CA GLU A 255 -12.70 9.84 -8.01
C GLU A 255 -13.17 9.28 -6.66
N LEU A 256 -13.75 10.11 -5.79
CA LEU A 256 -14.29 9.69 -4.50
C LEU A 256 -15.59 8.90 -4.68
N GLY A 257 -16.50 9.39 -5.53
CA GLY A 257 -17.71 8.67 -5.93
C GLY A 257 -17.39 7.39 -6.73
N PHE A 258 -16.32 7.40 -7.54
CA PHE A 258 -15.84 6.16 -8.16
C PHE A 258 -15.32 5.15 -7.12
N THR A 259 -14.53 5.61 -6.15
CA THR A 259 -14.07 4.75 -5.05
C THR A 259 -15.25 4.17 -4.28
N SER A 260 -16.15 5.01 -3.76
CA SER A 260 -17.32 4.55 -2.99
C SER A 260 -18.16 3.53 -3.77
N ALA A 261 -18.49 3.82 -5.04
CA ALA A 261 -19.28 2.91 -5.85
C ALA A 261 -18.56 1.58 -6.13
N MET A 262 -17.22 1.60 -6.24
CA MET A 262 -16.40 0.40 -6.39
C MET A 262 -16.33 -0.41 -5.09
N LEU A 263 -16.25 0.22 -3.90
CA LEU A 263 -16.34 -0.48 -2.61
C LEU A 263 -17.65 -1.27 -2.52
N ASP A 264 -18.77 -0.58 -2.76
CA ASP A 264 -20.11 -1.17 -2.70
C ASP A 264 -20.26 -2.34 -3.69
N ALA A 265 -19.70 -2.21 -4.90
CA ALA A 265 -19.72 -3.26 -5.91
C ALA A 265 -18.86 -4.48 -5.55
N VAL A 266 -17.70 -4.28 -4.91
CA VAL A 266 -16.81 -5.38 -4.49
C VAL A 266 -17.41 -6.14 -3.31
N ILE A 267 -18.02 -5.45 -2.33
CA ILE A 267 -18.82 -6.07 -1.25
C ILE A 267 -19.94 -6.93 -1.86
N ALA A 268 -20.75 -6.35 -2.75
CA ALA A 268 -21.93 -7.00 -3.29
C ALA A 268 -21.63 -8.17 -4.25
N GLU A 269 -20.52 -8.14 -5.00
CA GLU A 269 -20.19 -9.18 -5.99
C GLU A 269 -19.32 -10.31 -5.42
N PHE A 270 -18.40 -10.01 -4.49
CA PHE A 270 -17.38 -10.96 -4.03
C PHE A 270 -17.46 -11.31 -2.55
N ASN A 271 -18.54 -10.94 -1.86
CA ASN A 271 -18.71 -11.14 -0.43
C ASN A 271 -17.52 -10.55 0.37
N ALA A 272 -17.04 -9.38 -0.06
CA ALA A 272 -15.97 -8.69 0.63
C ALA A 272 -16.44 -8.16 1.99
N ASP A 273 -15.57 -8.28 2.98
CA ASP A 273 -15.80 -7.86 4.35
C ASP A 273 -15.85 -6.32 4.44
N PRO A 274 -17.01 -5.71 4.75
CA PRO A 274 -17.14 -4.25 4.81
C PRO A 274 -16.33 -3.63 5.96
N ASN A 275 -15.97 -4.42 6.98
CA ASN A 275 -15.17 -3.95 8.11
C ASN A 275 -13.66 -4.04 7.83
N ARG A 276 -13.23 -4.81 6.82
CA ARG A 276 -11.80 -5.04 6.51
C ARG A 276 -11.44 -4.63 5.09
N LEU A 277 -11.81 -3.39 4.76
CA LEU A 277 -11.44 -2.71 3.53
C LEU A 277 -10.21 -1.83 3.76
N TYR A 278 -9.19 -2.02 2.94
CA TYR A 278 -7.93 -1.27 3.00
C TYR A 278 -7.63 -0.63 1.66
N ALA A 279 -6.97 0.53 1.65
CA ALA A 279 -6.44 1.11 0.42
C ALA A 279 -4.95 1.43 0.52
N SER A 280 -4.25 1.31 -0.59
CA SER A 280 -2.87 1.75 -0.73
C SER A 280 -2.64 2.41 -2.08
N GLY A 281 -1.54 3.13 -2.24
CA GLY A 281 -1.27 3.79 -3.52
C GLY A 281 0.15 4.32 -3.66
N PHE A 282 0.61 4.42 -4.89
CA PHE A 282 1.93 4.95 -5.24
C PHE A 282 1.81 6.32 -5.93
N SER A 283 2.69 7.27 -5.60
CA SER A 283 2.79 8.57 -6.27
C SER A 283 1.45 9.32 -6.25
N LEU A 284 0.86 9.72 -7.39
CA LEU A 284 -0.49 10.30 -7.43
C LEU A 284 -1.58 9.38 -6.83
N GLY A 285 -1.45 8.05 -6.94
CA GLY A 285 -2.34 7.12 -6.25
C GLY A 285 -2.12 7.12 -4.73
N GLY A 286 -0.90 7.36 -4.26
CA GLY A 286 -0.61 7.62 -2.85
C GLY A 286 -1.15 8.96 -2.38
N SER A 287 -1.20 9.97 -3.25
CA SER A 287 -1.89 11.24 -2.98
C SER A 287 -3.40 11.05 -2.86
N MET A 288 -4.01 10.24 -3.74
CA MET A 288 -5.41 9.83 -3.66
C MET A 288 -5.74 9.16 -2.32
N VAL A 289 -4.83 8.36 -1.75
CA VAL A 289 -5.03 7.74 -0.42
C VAL A 289 -5.17 8.76 0.73
N TYR A 290 -4.55 9.95 0.65
CA TYR A 290 -4.84 11.02 1.62
C TYR A 290 -6.21 11.66 1.39
N ASP A 291 -6.67 11.80 0.15
CA ASP A 291 -8.05 12.23 -0.13
C ASP A 291 -9.06 11.17 0.38
N LEU A 292 -8.75 9.87 0.27
CA LEU A 292 -9.57 8.79 0.85
C LEU A 292 -9.68 8.90 2.37
N PHE A 293 -8.57 9.19 3.07
CA PHE A 293 -8.60 9.46 4.52
C PHE A 293 -9.54 10.62 4.85
N CYS A 294 -9.42 11.74 4.14
CA CYS A 294 -10.19 12.95 4.41
C CYS A 294 -11.69 12.84 4.14
N TYR A 295 -12.10 12.02 3.17
CA TYR A 295 -13.48 12.04 2.64
C TYR A 295 -14.20 10.70 2.67
N LEU A 296 -13.50 9.59 2.91
CA LEU A 296 -14.01 8.22 2.96
C LEU A 296 -13.35 7.39 4.09
N GLY A 297 -12.78 8.03 5.12
CA GLY A 297 -12.13 7.33 6.24
C GLY A 297 -13.09 6.38 6.98
N ASP A 298 -14.38 6.70 7.05
CA ASP A 298 -15.45 5.85 7.57
C ASP A 298 -15.74 4.59 6.73
N ARG A 299 -15.05 4.41 5.60
CA ARG A 299 -15.20 3.28 4.66
C ARG A 299 -13.95 2.39 4.57
N PHE A 300 -12.88 2.72 5.29
CA PHE A 300 -11.64 1.96 5.30
C PHE A 300 -11.13 1.75 6.73
N ALA A 301 -10.65 0.55 7.03
CA ALA A 301 -10.00 0.22 8.30
C ALA A 301 -8.57 0.80 8.37
N ALA A 302 -7.84 0.71 7.26
CA ALA A 302 -6.47 1.20 7.16
C ALA A 302 -6.06 1.64 5.74
N LEU A 303 -5.10 2.58 5.68
CA LEU A 303 -4.67 3.29 4.48
C LEU A 303 -3.13 3.35 4.38
N GLY A 304 -2.60 3.19 3.15
CA GLY A 304 -1.16 3.01 2.90
C GLY A 304 -0.56 3.80 1.72
N ALA A 305 0.12 4.91 1.98
CA ALA A 305 0.68 5.78 0.92
C ALA A 305 2.19 5.53 0.67
N VAL A 306 2.60 5.42 -0.60
CA VAL A 306 4.02 5.25 -1.00
C VAL A 306 4.45 6.36 -1.95
N ALA A 307 5.61 6.96 -1.67
CA ALA A 307 6.23 8.00 -2.50
C ALA A 307 5.28 9.20 -2.77
N ALA A 308 4.51 9.58 -1.77
CA ALA A 308 3.45 10.58 -1.87
C ALA A 308 3.32 11.44 -0.60
N ASN A 309 3.01 12.72 -0.80
CA ASN A 309 2.62 13.65 0.26
C ASN A 309 1.12 13.97 0.15
N MET A 310 0.55 14.41 1.28
CA MET A 310 -0.71 15.13 1.33
C MET A 310 -0.56 16.52 0.70
N TRP A 311 -1.46 16.89 -0.22
CA TRP A 311 -1.48 18.23 -0.80
C TRP A 311 -1.95 19.27 0.21
N GLN A 312 -1.46 20.51 0.10
CA GLN A 312 -1.83 21.62 0.97
C GLN A 312 -3.34 21.86 0.98
N TRP A 313 -4.00 21.78 -0.18
CA TRP A 313 -5.45 21.98 -0.28
C TRP A 313 -6.26 20.79 0.24
N THR A 314 -5.72 19.57 0.19
CA THR A 314 -6.30 18.42 0.90
C THR A 314 -6.22 18.68 2.39
N TYR A 315 -5.04 19.04 2.92
CA TYR A 315 -4.84 19.40 4.32
C TYR A 315 -5.72 20.56 4.81
N ASP A 316 -5.83 21.65 4.04
CA ASP A 316 -6.65 22.82 4.39
C ASP A 316 -8.16 22.52 4.44
N ALA A 317 -8.62 21.41 3.83
CA ALA A 317 -10.03 21.04 3.69
C ALA A 317 -10.41 19.70 4.37
N CYS A 318 -9.43 18.96 4.89
CA CYS A 318 -9.60 17.62 5.44
C CYS A 318 -10.43 17.66 6.74
N ASP A 319 -11.52 16.89 6.77
CA ASP A 319 -12.46 16.76 7.90
C ASP A 319 -12.90 15.28 7.98
N PRO A 320 -11.99 14.36 8.38
CA PRO A 320 -12.21 12.93 8.31
C PRO A 320 -13.39 12.51 9.22
N ALA A 321 -14.32 11.73 8.67
CA ALA A 321 -15.54 11.32 9.36
C ALA A 321 -15.29 10.31 10.51
N ALA A 322 -14.18 9.58 10.45
CA ALA A 322 -13.70 8.65 11.45
C ALA A 322 -12.16 8.63 11.47
N PRO A 323 -11.51 8.22 12.58
CA PRO A 323 -10.14 7.74 12.58
C PRO A 323 -9.94 6.60 11.55
N THR A 324 -8.73 6.45 11.02
CA THR A 324 -8.38 5.37 10.09
C THR A 324 -6.89 5.06 10.19
N GLY A 325 -6.50 3.79 10.38
CA GLY A 325 -5.09 3.43 10.58
C GLY A 325 -4.24 3.86 9.37
N PHE A 326 -3.14 4.58 9.58
CA PHE A 326 -2.39 5.17 8.46
C PHE A 326 -0.91 4.81 8.46
N ILE A 327 -0.46 4.13 7.40
CA ILE A 327 0.95 3.87 7.10
C ILE A 327 1.40 4.69 5.88
N HIS A 328 2.62 5.23 5.91
CA HIS A 328 3.22 5.81 4.71
C HIS A 328 4.75 5.67 4.62
N ILE A 329 5.24 5.59 3.40
CA ILE A 329 6.64 5.28 3.07
C ILE A 329 7.16 6.36 2.11
N LEU A 330 8.18 7.13 2.53
CA LEU A 330 8.74 8.21 1.69
C LEU A 330 10.26 8.31 1.73
N GLY A 331 10.84 8.62 0.58
CA GLY A 331 12.26 8.94 0.39
C GLY A 331 12.60 10.37 0.79
N THR A 332 13.67 10.59 1.55
CA THR A 332 14.11 11.96 1.90
C THR A 332 14.63 12.76 0.70
N ASN A 333 14.95 12.07 -0.41
CA ASN A 333 15.34 12.65 -1.68
C ASN A 333 14.26 12.42 -2.76
N ASP A 334 13.02 12.07 -2.38
CA ASP A 334 11.91 12.08 -3.32
C ASP A 334 11.71 13.51 -3.83
N PHE A 335 11.55 13.58 -5.15
CA PHE A 335 11.57 14.78 -5.94
C PHE A 335 10.16 15.23 -6.34
N TYR A 336 9.23 14.29 -6.53
CA TYR A 336 7.82 14.56 -6.84
C TYR A 336 7.01 14.75 -5.56
N ALA A 337 7.38 14.06 -4.48
CA ALA A 337 6.85 14.24 -3.13
C ALA A 337 7.96 14.71 -2.18
N PRO A 338 8.33 16.01 -2.16
CA PRO A 338 9.45 16.48 -1.35
C PRO A 338 9.20 16.26 0.14
N TYR A 339 10.11 15.55 0.80
CA TYR A 339 9.97 15.16 2.21
C TYR A 339 9.74 16.33 3.18
N ASN A 340 10.31 17.50 2.87
CA ASN A 340 10.17 18.73 3.65
C ASN A 340 9.03 19.66 3.17
N GLY A 341 8.14 19.16 2.30
CA GLY A 341 7.07 19.94 1.68
C GLY A 341 7.55 20.92 0.61
N ASN A 342 6.61 21.64 -0.01
CA ASN A 342 6.86 22.72 -0.96
C ASN A 342 5.65 23.69 -1.01
N LYS A 343 5.50 24.49 -2.08
CA LYS A 343 4.33 25.40 -2.24
C LYS A 343 2.99 24.70 -2.50
N TYR A 344 2.97 23.37 -2.63
CA TYR A 344 1.83 22.56 -3.03
C TYR A 344 1.51 21.43 -2.03
N SER A 345 2.51 20.89 -1.33
CA SER A 345 2.34 19.81 -0.34
C SER A 345 3.00 20.15 0.99
N ILE A 346 2.38 19.68 2.07
CA ILE A 346 2.91 19.84 3.44
C ILE A 346 4.16 18.98 3.66
N SER A 347 4.94 19.29 4.70
CA SER A 347 6.07 18.44 5.08
C SER A 347 5.61 17.14 5.73
N VAL A 348 6.43 16.08 5.68
CA VAL A 348 6.18 14.84 6.43
C VAL A 348 5.99 15.11 7.92
N SER A 349 6.71 16.08 8.49
CA SER A 349 6.55 16.43 9.91
C SER A 349 5.17 16.99 10.24
N GLU A 350 4.60 17.82 9.36
CA GLU A 350 3.24 18.36 9.51
C GLU A 350 2.20 17.27 9.22
N GLN A 351 2.45 16.43 8.22
CA GLN A 351 1.58 15.33 7.85
C GLN A 351 1.46 14.29 8.97
N ASN A 352 2.58 13.90 9.60
CA ASN A 352 2.56 12.97 10.73
C ASN A 352 1.79 13.58 11.90
N ALA A 353 2.05 14.84 12.24
CA ALA A 353 1.32 15.54 13.31
C ALA A 353 -0.19 15.63 13.03
N TYR A 354 -0.58 15.82 11.76
CA TYR A 354 -1.97 15.82 11.34
C TYR A 354 -2.63 14.44 11.50
N LEU A 355 -2.03 13.38 10.92
CA LEU A 355 -2.56 12.02 10.99
C LEU A 355 -2.67 11.54 12.44
N VAL A 356 -1.65 11.77 13.26
CA VAL A 356 -1.65 11.45 14.70
C VAL A 356 -2.78 12.17 15.43
N SER A 357 -2.97 13.46 15.16
CA SER A 357 -4.06 14.24 15.79
C SER A 357 -5.45 13.83 15.30
N ALA A 358 -5.60 13.40 14.05
CA ALA A 358 -6.87 12.96 13.48
C ALA A 358 -7.27 11.55 13.97
N ASN A 359 -6.28 10.67 14.16
CA ASN A 359 -6.48 9.31 14.66
C ASN A 359 -6.53 9.20 16.20
N GLY A 360 -6.18 10.26 16.93
CA GLY A 360 -6.02 10.18 18.39
C GLY A 360 -4.86 9.28 18.82
N SER A 361 -3.85 9.12 17.95
CA SER A 361 -2.64 8.32 18.22
C SER A 361 -1.73 9.01 19.24
N GLU A 362 -0.83 8.23 19.84
CA GLU A 362 0.18 8.74 20.75
C GLU A 362 1.14 9.71 20.07
N THR A 363 1.35 10.88 20.69
CA THR A 363 2.19 11.95 20.11
C THR A 363 3.69 11.66 20.18
N SER A 364 4.10 10.68 21.00
CA SER A 364 5.49 10.24 21.13
C SER A 364 5.77 9.08 20.19
N SER A 365 6.72 9.25 19.27
CA SER A 365 7.12 8.18 18.35
C SER A 365 8.11 7.19 18.97
N ILE A 366 8.07 5.96 18.45
CA ILE A 366 9.10 4.93 18.60
C ILE A 366 9.85 4.84 17.26
N ASP A 367 11.06 5.41 17.23
CA ASP A 367 11.95 5.41 16.05
C ASP A 367 12.84 4.14 16.01
N THR A 368 12.53 3.19 15.13
CA THR A 368 13.24 1.92 14.97
C THR A 368 14.04 1.88 13.64
N PRO A 369 15.39 1.88 13.67
CA PRO A 369 16.20 1.68 12.46
C PRO A 369 16.16 0.22 11.99
N ILE A 370 15.43 -0.06 10.90
CA ILE A 370 15.27 -1.41 10.33
C ILE A 370 16.39 -1.82 9.34
N GLY A 371 17.41 -0.97 9.18
CA GLY A 371 18.52 -1.19 8.26
C GLY A 371 18.30 -0.58 6.86
N GLY A 372 19.26 -0.72 5.96
CA GLY A 372 19.16 -0.21 4.58
C GLY A 372 19.02 1.31 4.42
N GLY A 373 19.23 2.09 5.49
CA GLY A 373 18.91 3.52 5.53
C GLY A 373 17.44 3.84 5.81
N VAL A 374 16.65 2.85 6.24
CA VAL A 374 15.24 3.03 6.59
C VAL A 374 15.07 3.14 8.11
N THR A 375 14.23 4.08 8.54
CA THR A 375 13.73 4.19 9.92
C THR A 375 12.22 4.03 9.89
N GLU A 376 11.71 3.08 10.66
CA GLU A 376 10.30 3.03 11.04
C GLU A 376 10.07 4.04 12.17
N ILE A 377 9.00 4.81 12.09
CA ILE A 377 8.59 5.80 13.09
C ILE A 377 7.13 5.48 13.40
N LEU A 378 6.92 4.68 14.43
CA LEU A 378 5.59 4.30 14.92
C LEU A 378 5.10 5.37 15.91
N PHE A 379 3.92 5.91 15.67
CA PHE A 379 3.10 6.60 16.67
C PHE A 379 2.06 5.59 17.15
N PRO A 380 2.19 5.02 18.37
CA PRO A 380 1.29 3.99 18.87
C PRO A 380 -0.17 4.44 18.88
N GLN A 381 -1.08 3.47 18.95
CA GLN A 381 -2.48 3.77 19.21
C GLN A 381 -2.67 4.46 20.57
N GLY A 382 -3.54 5.46 20.63
CA GLY A 382 -4.13 5.93 21.89
C GLY A 382 -5.42 5.17 22.22
N ASP A 383 -6.22 5.71 23.15
CA ASP A 383 -7.52 5.15 23.58
C ASP A 383 -8.49 4.83 22.43
N GLY A 384 -8.34 5.51 21.29
CA GLY A 384 -9.14 5.28 20.08
C GLY A 384 -8.67 4.12 19.20
N CYS A 385 -7.67 3.34 19.60
CA CYS A 385 -7.20 2.14 18.89
C CYS A 385 -6.65 2.33 17.45
N HIS A 386 -6.34 3.58 17.06
CA HIS A 386 -5.77 3.90 15.76
C HIS A 386 -4.32 4.42 15.89
N SER A 387 -3.38 3.78 15.21
CA SER A 387 -1.96 4.16 15.15
C SER A 387 -1.60 4.88 13.84
N VAL A 388 -0.37 5.41 13.76
CA VAL A 388 0.21 5.97 12.52
C VAL A 388 1.66 5.50 12.38
N VAL A 389 2.07 5.04 11.19
CA VAL A 389 3.44 4.57 10.94
C VAL A 389 4.08 5.26 9.75
N HIS A 390 5.25 5.86 9.96
CA HIS A 390 6.06 6.45 8.90
C HIS A 390 7.37 5.67 8.66
N TYR A 391 7.58 5.17 7.44
CA TYR A 391 8.88 4.63 7.02
C TYR A 391 9.70 5.68 6.26
N ARG A 392 10.63 6.32 6.98
CA ARG A 392 11.60 7.28 6.41
C ARG A 392 12.71 6.52 5.69
N ARG A 393 12.83 6.68 4.38
CA ARG A 393 13.94 6.13 3.57
C ARG A 393 15.01 7.20 3.37
N GLN A 394 16.07 7.18 4.19
CA GLN A 394 17.17 8.15 4.11
C GLN A 394 17.90 8.05 2.76
N GLY A 395 17.84 9.12 1.97
CA GLY A 395 18.40 9.19 0.62
C GLY A 395 17.58 8.47 -0.46
N GLY A 396 16.44 7.84 -0.10
CA GLY A 396 15.52 7.21 -1.06
C GLY A 396 14.87 8.24 -1.98
N GLY A 397 14.49 7.81 -3.19
CA GLY A 397 13.86 8.64 -4.21
C GLY A 397 12.38 8.31 -4.41
N HIS A 398 11.89 8.61 -5.61
CA HIS A 398 10.52 8.34 -6.05
C HIS A 398 10.40 6.92 -6.62
N ASP A 399 10.31 5.94 -5.73
CA ASP A 399 10.24 4.52 -6.07
C ASP A 399 9.46 3.73 -5.00
N VAL A 400 8.75 2.68 -5.42
CA VAL A 400 8.17 1.68 -4.50
C VAL A 400 9.29 0.75 -4.02
N PRO A 401 9.68 0.77 -2.74
CA PRO A 401 10.70 -0.15 -2.24
C PRO A 401 10.12 -1.57 -2.11
N ALA A 402 10.98 -2.57 -2.26
CA ALA A 402 10.57 -3.98 -2.30
C ALA A 402 9.86 -4.51 -1.04
N PHE A 403 9.93 -3.81 0.09
CA PHE A 403 9.22 -4.15 1.33
C PHE A 403 7.81 -3.49 1.43
N ALA A 404 7.47 -2.55 0.56
CA ALA A 404 6.28 -1.71 0.73
C ALA A 404 4.98 -2.51 0.79
N THR A 405 4.77 -3.46 -0.13
CA THR A 405 3.51 -4.22 -0.21
C THR A 405 3.30 -5.14 0.99
N SER A 406 4.35 -5.85 1.44
CA SER A 406 4.28 -6.66 2.64
C SER A 406 4.04 -5.79 3.87
N THR A 407 4.83 -4.73 4.07
CA THR A 407 4.71 -3.87 5.26
C THR A 407 3.37 -3.12 5.33
N ILE A 408 2.81 -2.69 4.19
CA ILE A 408 1.46 -2.10 4.14
C ILE A 408 0.38 -3.14 4.44
N TRP A 409 0.51 -4.36 3.93
CA TRP A 409 -0.42 -5.44 4.25
C TRP A 409 -0.34 -5.85 5.72
N ASP A 410 0.87 -6.11 6.23
CA ASP A 410 1.13 -6.50 7.61
C ASP A 410 0.60 -5.45 8.60
N TYR A 411 0.74 -4.16 8.28
CA TYR A 411 0.11 -3.07 9.02
C TYR A 411 -1.42 -3.09 8.90
N ALA A 412 -1.96 -3.02 7.68
CA ALA A 412 -3.39 -2.84 7.45
C ALA A 412 -4.23 -4.03 7.96
N SER A 413 -3.72 -5.26 7.84
CA SER A 413 -4.42 -6.48 8.25
C SER A 413 -4.65 -6.63 9.77
N GLN A 414 -4.04 -5.74 10.58
CA GLN A 414 -4.30 -5.64 12.03
C GLN A 414 -5.54 -4.80 12.36
N PHE A 415 -6.20 -4.19 11.37
CA PHE A 415 -7.33 -3.28 11.58
C PHE A 415 -8.65 -3.84 11.06
N ASP A 416 -9.73 -3.47 11.72
CA ASP A 416 -11.06 -3.42 11.14
C ASP A 416 -11.66 -2.00 11.22
N ALA A 417 -12.97 -1.84 11.01
CA ALA A 417 -13.62 -0.54 10.96
C ALA A 417 -13.70 0.19 12.32
N ASP A 418 -13.47 -0.51 13.44
CA ASP A 418 -13.49 0.08 14.79
C ASP A 418 -12.06 0.40 15.30
N GLY A 419 -11.01 -0.14 14.66
CA GLY A 419 -9.62 0.17 14.93
C GLY A 419 -8.70 -1.04 14.82
N LEU A 420 -7.61 -1.06 15.59
CA LEU A 420 -6.81 -2.28 15.79
C LEU A 420 -7.71 -3.40 16.37
N ILE A 421 -7.65 -4.57 15.75
CA ILE A 421 -8.32 -5.79 16.22
C ILE A 421 -7.73 -6.16 17.60
N ASP A 422 -8.60 -6.61 18.51
CA ASP A 422 -8.30 -6.93 19.92
C ASP A 422 -7.73 -5.73 20.75
N CYS A 423 -7.94 -4.49 20.29
CA CYS A 423 -7.47 -3.30 21.02
C CYS A 423 -8.45 -2.83 22.10
N GLY A 424 -7.93 -2.64 23.31
CA GLY A 424 -8.74 -2.38 24.50
C GLY A 424 -9.15 -3.65 25.23
N ASP A 425 -9.02 -4.81 24.59
CA ASP A 425 -9.01 -6.13 25.22
C ASP A 425 -7.64 -6.33 25.90
N ASP A 426 -7.44 -5.68 27.06
CA ASP A 426 -6.44 -6.14 28.02
C ASP A 426 -6.70 -7.64 28.25
N PRO A 427 -5.73 -8.55 27.97
CA PRO A 427 -5.97 -9.98 28.10
C PRO A 427 -6.37 -10.28 29.54
N ILE A 428 -7.62 -10.72 29.72
CA ILE A 428 -8.18 -10.92 31.05
C ILE A 428 -7.31 -11.96 31.76
N LEU A 429 -6.70 -11.57 32.88
CA LEU A 429 -5.63 -12.38 33.48
C LEU A 429 -6.17 -13.73 34.00
N GLY A 430 -5.97 -14.78 33.20
CA GLY A 430 -6.52 -16.13 33.45
C GLY A 430 -7.58 -16.58 32.45
N ASP A 431 -7.98 -15.75 31.48
CA ASP A 431 -8.67 -16.18 30.27
C ASP A 431 -7.62 -16.79 29.34
N LEU A 432 -7.62 -18.13 29.27
CA LEU A 432 -6.63 -18.92 28.55
C LEU A 432 -7.17 -19.44 27.22
N ASN A 433 -8.48 -19.32 26.98
CA ASN A 433 -9.13 -19.72 25.73
C ASN A 433 -9.50 -18.53 24.83
N LEU A 434 -9.37 -17.30 25.34
CA LEU A 434 -9.72 -16.02 24.71
C LEU A 434 -11.21 -15.91 24.34
N ASP A 435 -12.10 -16.45 25.19
CA ASP A 435 -13.56 -16.34 25.03
C ASP A 435 -14.18 -15.13 25.76
N GLY A 436 -13.37 -14.35 26.48
CA GLY A 436 -13.75 -13.13 27.17
C GLY A 436 -14.23 -13.34 28.61
N VAL A 437 -14.16 -14.57 29.16
CA VAL A 437 -14.54 -14.87 30.55
C VAL A 437 -13.64 -15.92 31.21
N VAL A 438 -13.16 -15.66 32.42
CA VAL A 438 -12.34 -16.61 33.19
C VAL A 438 -13.23 -17.65 33.87
N ASN A 439 -13.19 -18.89 33.39
CA ASN A 439 -14.10 -19.93 33.85
C ASN A 439 -13.46 -21.34 33.96
N ALA A 440 -14.31 -22.37 33.98
CA ALA A 440 -13.87 -23.75 34.13
C ALA A 440 -13.14 -24.32 32.90
N ALA A 441 -13.32 -23.70 31.72
CA ALA A 441 -12.55 -24.01 30.52
C ALA A 441 -11.07 -23.65 30.72
N ASP A 442 -10.80 -22.45 31.22
CA ASP A 442 -9.46 -21.90 31.46
C ASP A 442 -8.75 -22.65 32.57
N LEU A 443 -9.45 -22.95 33.68
CA LEU A 443 -8.91 -23.82 34.70
C LEU A 443 -8.53 -25.21 34.14
N GLY A 444 -9.26 -25.69 33.12
CA GLY A 444 -8.91 -26.89 32.37
C GLY A 444 -7.62 -26.73 31.56
N LEU A 445 -7.44 -25.60 30.87
CA LEU A 445 -6.22 -25.29 30.11
C LEU A 445 -5.00 -25.09 31.02
N LEU A 446 -5.15 -24.41 32.15
CA LEU A 446 -4.11 -24.25 33.17
C LEU A 446 -3.62 -25.62 33.66
N PHE A 447 -4.51 -26.57 33.93
CA PHE A 447 -4.12 -27.93 34.28
C PHE A 447 -3.46 -28.73 33.15
N VAL A 448 -3.70 -28.38 31.87
CA VAL A 448 -2.97 -28.95 30.72
C VAL A 448 -1.54 -28.40 30.64
N ALA A 449 -1.35 -27.11 30.96
CA ALA A 449 -0.05 -26.43 30.98
C ALA A 449 0.77 -26.66 32.27
N TRP A 450 0.36 -27.57 33.15
CA TRP A 450 0.99 -27.73 34.46
C TRP A 450 2.49 -28.03 34.38
N SER A 451 3.30 -27.29 35.14
CA SER A 451 4.78 -27.28 35.11
C SER A 451 5.41 -26.82 33.78
N THR A 452 4.67 -26.15 32.89
CA THR A 452 5.19 -25.44 31.71
C THR A 452 5.01 -23.92 31.89
N PRO A 453 5.70 -23.06 31.11
CA PRO A 453 5.46 -21.60 31.18
C PRO A 453 4.19 -21.17 30.41
N ASP A 454 3.41 -22.09 29.84
CA ASP A 454 2.37 -21.75 28.86
C ASP A 454 1.08 -21.19 29.49
N ALA A 455 0.91 -21.31 30.82
CA ALA A 455 -0.13 -20.66 31.62
C ALA A 455 0.44 -20.12 32.96
N ASP A 456 1.66 -19.59 32.90
CA ASP A 456 2.32 -18.84 33.97
C ASP A 456 1.67 -17.45 34.08
N LEU A 457 0.75 -17.30 35.03
CA LEU A 457 -0.08 -16.11 35.26
C LEU A 457 0.53 -15.18 36.33
N ASP A 458 1.41 -15.68 37.21
CA ASP A 458 2.12 -14.86 38.20
C ASP A 458 3.54 -14.44 37.79
N GLY A 459 4.10 -15.06 36.75
CA GLY A 459 5.39 -14.74 36.17
C GLY A 459 6.59 -15.39 36.87
N ASP A 460 6.40 -16.46 37.67
CA ASP A 460 7.50 -17.19 38.33
C ASP A 460 8.33 -18.08 37.38
N GLY A 461 7.81 -18.31 36.16
CA GLY A 461 8.39 -19.15 35.11
C GLY A 461 7.72 -20.53 34.97
N THR A 462 6.73 -20.88 35.81
CA THR A 462 6.07 -22.19 35.79
C THR A 462 4.60 -22.18 36.24
N THR A 463 3.70 -22.67 35.39
CA THR A 463 2.30 -22.95 35.74
C THR A 463 2.22 -23.90 36.93
N SER A 464 1.69 -23.43 38.05
CA SER A 464 1.65 -24.09 39.33
C SER A 464 0.35 -23.81 40.12
N SER A 465 0.33 -24.15 41.40
CA SER A 465 -0.79 -23.83 42.30
C SER A 465 -0.96 -22.35 42.61
N SER A 466 0.04 -21.52 42.35
CA SER A 466 -0.09 -20.06 42.49
C SER A 466 -0.93 -19.46 41.36
N ASP A 467 -0.75 -19.92 40.12
CA ASP A 467 -1.53 -19.51 38.95
C ASP A 467 -2.99 -19.92 39.06
N VAL A 468 -3.29 -21.08 39.66
CA VAL A 468 -4.67 -21.45 40.04
C VAL A 468 -5.27 -20.38 40.97
N GLY A 469 -4.47 -19.80 41.86
CA GLY A 469 -4.88 -18.67 42.70
C GLY A 469 -5.20 -17.42 41.88
N VAL A 470 -4.33 -17.06 40.92
CA VAL A 470 -4.52 -15.91 40.02
C VAL A 470 -5.77 -16.08 39.14
N LEU A 471 -5.94 -17.25 38.52
CA LEU A 471 -7.12 -17.57 37.70
C LEU A 471 -8.41 -17.49 38.54
N LEU A 472 -8.42 -18.09 39.74
CA LEU A 472 -9.59 -18.03 40.63
C LEU A 472 -9.89 -16.61 41.15
N THR A 473 -8.92 -15.69 41.21
CA THR A 473 -9.19 -14.28 41.56
C THR A 473 -9.83 -13.47 40.44
N ASN A 474 -9.73 -13.91 39.19
CA ASN A 474 -10.32 -13.24 38.02
C ASN A 474 -11.60 -13.95 37.51
N TRP A 475 -12.04 -15.01 38.18
CA TRP A 475 -13.22 -15.81 37.79
C TRP A 475 -14.49 -14.97 37.61
N SER A 476 -15.15 -15.13 36.45
CA SER A 476 -16.30 -14.32 36.01
C SER A 476 -17.53 -15.17 35.68
#